data_AF-A0A257AEA4-F1
#
_entry.id   AF-A0A257AEA4-F1
#
_cell.length_a   1.000
_cell.length_b   1.000
_cell.length_c   1.000
_cell.angle_alpha   90.00
_cell.angle_beta   90.00
_cell.angle_gamma   90.00
#
_symmetry.space_group_name_H-M   'P 1'
#
loop_
_entity.id
_entity.type
_entity.pdbx_description
1 polymer ?
#
loop_
_entity_poly.entity_id
_entity_poly.type
_entity_poly.pdbx_seq_one_letter_code
_entity_poly.pdbx_strand_id
1 'polypeptide(L)'
;MAKSNETHTEEKQERIDAVNRYHRGERLSKICKSLGRSRSWLQKWVGRYNNLDKSSDKEWFKEESRAPKNIHRKIDSEVEQLIIKVRKSLMEGKTEDTKYRCMACLIAVRRRLMSSGFSLIGVSMRQSVRVVGTVGLL
;
A
#
# COMPACT_ATOMS: atom_id res chain seq x y z
N MET A 1 -10.01 12.21 -17.42
CA MET A 1 -8.89 11.58 -16.70
C MET A 1 -9.38 10.26 -16.12
N ALA A 2 -9.11 9.12 -16.77
CA ALA A 2 -9.65 7.81 -16.41
C ALA A 2 -8.62 6.68 -16.58
N LYS A 3 -7.35 6.91 -16.24
CA LYS A 3 -6.25 5.92 -16.45
C LYS A 3 -6.01 4.98 -15.26
N SER A 4 -6.64 5.21 -14.10
CA SER A 4 -6.27 4.54 -12.85
C SER A 4 -6.74 3.07 -12.75
N ASN A 5 -7.78 2.71 -13.50
CA ASN A 5 -8.46 1.41 -13.37
C ASN A 5 -7.99 0.40 -14.43
N GLU A 6 -7.57 0.89 -15.60
CA GLU A 6 -7.09 0.07 -16.72
C GLU A 6 -5.70 -0.50 -16.44
N THR A 7 -4.79 0.32 -15.91
CA THR A 7 -3.40 -0.08 -15.59
C THR A 7 -3.33 -1.24 -14.61
N HIS A 8 -4.24 -1.27 -13.62
CA HIS A 8 -4.24 -2.35 -12.63
C HIS A 8 -4.72 -3.68 -13.21
N THR A 9 -5.53 -3.64 -14.26
CA THR A 9 -6.04 -4.82 -14.96
C THR A 9 -4.99 -5.38 -15.90
N GLU A 10 -4.27 -4.50 -16.62
CA GLU A 10 -3.13 -4.86 -17.48
C GLU A 10 -2.02 -5.56 -16.68
N GLU A 11 -1.61 -5.00 -15.54
CA GLU A 11 -0.56 -5.62 -14.73
C GLU A 11 -0.94 -7.00 -14.17
N LYS A 12 -2.21 -7.21 -13.82
CA LYS A 12 -2.69 -8.52 -13.37
C LYS A 12 -2.59 -9.52 -14.51
N GLN A 13 -2.96 -9.10 -15.72
CA GLN A 13 -2.89 -9.95 -16.90
C GLN A 13 -1.44 -10.29 -17.27
N GLU A 14 -0.50 -9.33 -17.17
CA GLU A 14 0.93 -9.59 -17.35
C GLU A 14 1.45 -10.66 -16.40
N ARG A 15 1.03 -10.63 -15.12
CA ARG A 15 1.44 -11.62 -14.11
C ARG A 15 0.92 -13.01 -14.46
N ILE A 16 -0.35 -13.10 -14.84
CA ILE A 16 -1.00 -14.35 -15.26
C ILE A 16 -0.31 -14.93 -16.50
N ASP A 17 -0.12 -14.12 -17.54
CA ASP A 17 0.55 -14.56 -18.77
C ASP A 17 1.99 -15.03 -18.52
N ALA A 18 2.76 -14.27 -17.75
CA ALA A 18 4.16 -14.60 -17.47
C ALA A 18 4.32 -15.94 -16.75
N VAL A 19 3.47 -16.20 -15.74
CA VAL A 19 3.46 -17.47 -15.01
C VAL A 19 3.00 -18.62 -15.92
N ASN A 20 1.96 -18.43 -16.73
CA ASN A 20 1.50 -19.43 -17.68
C ASN A 20 2.59 -19.79 -18.70
N ARG A 21 3.29 -18.79 -19.26
CA ARG A 21 4.43 -19.00 -20.18
C ARG A 21 5.57 -19.78 -19.53
N TYR A 22 5.85 -19.49 -18.26
CA TYR A 22 6.85 -20.21 -17.49
C TYR A 22 6.48 -21.69 -17.31
N HIS A 23 5.22 -22.00 -16.96
CA HIS A 23 4.74 -23.38 -16.85
C HIS A 23 4.63 -24.11 -18.19
N ARG A 24 4.49 -23.40 -19.31
CA ARG A 24 4.63 -23.95 -20.68
C ARG A 24 6.09 -24.26 -21.08
N GLY A 25 7.06 -24.04 -20.19
CA GLY A 25 8.48 -24.34 -20.42
C GLY A 25 9.25 -23.23 -21.14
N GLU A 26 8.68 -22.03 -21.30
CA GLU A 26 9.41 -20.92 -21.90
C GLU A 26 10.51 -20.41 -20.95
N ARG A 27 11.69 -20.12 -21.53
CA ARG A 27 12.84 -19.63 -20.75
C ARG A 27 12.50 -18.31 -20.05
N LEU A 28 12.79 -18.25 -18.75
CA LEU A 28 12.59 -17.09 -17.88
C LEU A 28 13.13 -15.78 -18.48
N SER A 29 14.32 -15.82 -19.09
CA SER A 29 14.93 -14.66 -19.75
C SER A 29 14.13 -14.15 -20.95
N LYS A 30 13.48 -15.03 -21.72
CA LYS A 30 12.67 -14.66 -22.89
C LYS A 30 11.36 -14.01 -22.46
N ILE A 31 10.70 -14.58 -21.44
CA ILE A 31 9.47 -14.03 -20.85
C ILE A 31 9.75 -12.62 -20.31
N CYS A 32 10.76 -12.48 -19.44
CA CYS A 32 11.17 -11.20 -18.86
C CYS A 32 11.51 -10.15 -19.92
N LYS A 33 12.26 -10.52 -20.97
CA LYS A 33 12.59 -9.61 -22.09
C LYS A 33 11.34 -9.14 -22.84
N SER A 34 10.41 -10.05 -23.13
CA SER A 34 9.18 -9.69 -23.87
C SER A 34 8.24 -8.77 -23.08
N LEU A 35 8.23 -8.90 -21.75
CA LEU A 35 7.38 -8.08 -20.87
C LEU A 35 8.10 -6.85 -20.30
N GLY A 36 9.39 -6.66 -20.59
CA GLY A 36 10.18 -5.58 -19.98
C GLY A 36 10.31 -5.69 -18.45
N ARG A 37 10.23 -6.90 -17.89
CA ARG A 37 10.29 -7.13 -16.43
C ARG A 37 11.60 -7.79 -16.00
N SER A 38 11.96 -7.65 -14.72
CA SER A 38 13.14 -8.31 -14.16
C SER A 38 12.92 -9.81 -13.92
N ARG A 39 14.02 -10.57 -13.79
CA ARG A 39 13.96 -11.99 -13.40
C ARG A 39 13.35 -12.18 -12.01
N SER A 40 13.72 -11.32 -11.07
CA SER A 40 13.21 -11.35 -9.69
C SER A 40 11.70 -11.11 -9.63
N TRP A 41 11.15 -10.28 -10.52
CA TRP A 41 9.71 -10.06 -10.63
C TRP A 41 8.98 -11.36 -11.03
N LEU A 42 9.46 -12.07 -12.06
CA LEU A 42 8.82 -13.32 -12.50
C LEU A 42 8.98 -14.43 -11.45
N GLN A 43 10.16 -14.58 -10.86
CA GLN A 43 10.40 -15.55 -9.79
C GLN A 43 9.48 -15.34 -8.59
N LYS A 44 9.21 -14.08 -8.20
CA LYS A 44 8.24 -13.76 -7.15
C LYS A 44 6.85 -14.33 -7.46
N TRP A 45 6.35 -14.12 -8.67
CA TRP A 45 4.99 -14.53 -9.05
C TRP A 45 4.88 -16.04 -9.25
N VAL A 46 5.90 -16.70 -9.84
CA VAL A 46 5.98 -18.16 -9.91
C VAL A 46 6.00 -18.78 -8.52
N GLY A 47 6.81 -18.20 -7.61
CA GLY A 47 6.86 -18.64 -6.23
C GLY A 47 5.50 -18.53 -5.53
N ARG A 48 4.75 -17.46 -5.77
CA ARG A 48 3.38 -17.30 -5.24
C ARG A 48 2.43 -18.35 -5.81
N TYR A 49 2.44 -18.55 -7.12
CA TYR A 49 1.59 -19.53 -7.80
C TYR A 49 1.82 -20.95 -7.27
N ASN A 50 3.08 -21.36 -7.12
CA ASN A 50 3.43 -22.69 -6.63
C ASN A 50 3.05 -22.94 -5.16
N ASN A 51 2.81 -21.88 -4.37
CA ASN A 51 2.46 -21.98 -2.95
C ASN A 51 0.94 -21.95 -2.70
N LEU A 52 0.10 -22.09 -3.74
CA LEU A 52 -1.37 -22.03 -3.64
C LEU A 52 -1.98 -23.05 -2.67
N ASP A 53 -1.27 -24.14 -2.38
CA ASP A 53 -1.77 -25.31 -1.64
C ASP A 53 -2.02 -25.10 -0.13
N LYS A 54 -1.76 -23.90 0.43
CA LYS A 54 -1.81 -23.68 1.89
C LYS A 54 -2.84 -22.69 2.42
N SER A 55 -3.47 -21.87 1.59
CA SER A 55 -4.56 -21.00 2.04
C SER A 55 -5.20 -20.31 0.86
N SER A 56 -6.33 -20.84 0.37
CA SER A 56 -7.43 -20.12 -0.30
C SER A 56 -7.09 -18.98 -1.31
N ASP A 57 -5.89 -18.95 -1.90
CA ASP A 57 -5.42 -17.81 -2.67
C ASP A 57 -5.76 -18.00 -4.14
N LYS A 58 -7.06 -17.92 -4.44
CA LYS A 58 -7.57 -17.82 -5.83
C LYS A 58 -7.07 -16.56 -6.55
N GLU A 59 -6.37 -15.67 -5.85
CA GLU A 59 -6.02 -14.32 -6.31
C GLU A 59 -4.51 -14.02 -6.20
N TRP A 60 -3.65 -15.04 -6.31
CA TRP A 60 -2.18 -14.92 -6.21
C TRP A 60 -1.52 -13.83 -7.05
N PHE A 61 -2.20 -13.37 -8.12
CA PHE A 61 -1.77 -12.31 -9.04
C PHE A 61 -2.08 -10.89 -8.54
N LYS A 62 -2.91 -10.75 -7.50
CA LYS A 62 -3.20 -9.45 -6.87
C LYS A 62 -2.01 -8.96 -6.06
N GLU A 63 -1.91 -7.64 -5.93
CA GLU A 63 -0.96 -7.09 -4.96
C GLU A 63 -1.45 -7.34 -3.54
N GLU A 64 -0.54 -7.78 -2.69
CA GLU A 64 -0.74 -7.74 -1.24
C GLU A 64 -0.36 -6.36 -0.71
N SER A 65 -1.00 -5.98 0.40
CA SER A 65 -0.60 -4.81 1.17
C SER A 65 0.89 -4.88 1.53
N ARG A 66 1.61 -3.78 1.29
CA ARG A 66 3.02 -3.63 1.69
C ARG A 66 3.16 -3.20 3.14
N ALA A 67 2.04 -3.05 3.86
CA ALA A 67 2.06 -2.71 5.28
C ALA A 67 2.72 -3.84 6.09
N PRO A 68 3.47 -3.50 7.16
CA PRO A 68 4.05 -4.50 8.05
C PRO A 68 2.96 -5.41 8.64
N LYS A 69 3.10 -6.74 8.46
CA LYS A 69 2.15 -7.73 9.01
C LYS A 69 2.25 -7.84 10.54
N ASN A 70 3.39 -7.48 11.13
CA ASN A 70 3.59 -7.44 12.58
C ASN A 70 4.03 -6.03 13.02
N ILE A 71 3.33 -5.45 14.00
CA ILE A 71 3.55 -4.09 14.50
C ILE A 71 3.89 -4.17 16.00
N HIS A 72 5.18 -4.12 16.33
CA HIS A 72 5.65 -4.17 17.72
C HIS A 72 5.27 -2.96 18.58
N ARG A 73 5.03 -1.78 17.97
CA ARG A 73 4.69 -0.54 18.67
C ARG A 73 3.36 0.02 18.16
N LYS A 74 2.28 -0.68 18.50
CA LYS A 74 0.91 -0.26 18.17
C LYS A 74 0.59 1.02 18.94
N ILE A 75 0.02 2.00 18.24
CA ILE A 75 -0.52 3.20 18.87
C ILE A 75 -1.88 2.83 19.47
N ASP A 76 -2.30 3.54 20.50
CA ASP A 76 -3.67 3.45 20.97
C ASP A 76 -4.69 3.66 19.84
N SER A 77 -5.78 2.88 19.86
CA SER A 77 -6.79 2.87 18.80
C SER A 77 -7.51 4.21 18.65
N GLU A 78 -7.70 4.97 19.73
CA GLU A 78 -8.36 6.28 19.67
C GLU A 78 -7.50 7.27 18.89
N VAL A 79 -6.20 7.27 19.17
CA VAL A 79 -5.22 8.11 18.47
C VAL A 79 -5.10 7.71 17.01
N GLU A 80 -5.17 6.41 16.69
CA GLU A 80 -5.19 5.91 15.31
C GLU A 80 -6.41 6.42 14.53
N GLN A 81 -7.61 6.32 15.11
CA GLN A 81 -8.84 6.83 14.48
C GLN A 81 -8.78 8.34 14.27
N LEU A 82 -8.19 9.07 15.21
CA LEU A 82 -8.05 10.52 15.10
C LEU A 82 -7.09 10.90 13.96
N ILE A 83 -5.97 10.19 13.80
CA ILE A 83 -5.06 10.35 12.66
C ILE A 83 -5.81 10.13 11.34
N ILE A 84 -6.61 9.08 11.23
CA ILE A 84 -7.39 8.75 10.04
C ILE A 84 -8.41 9.86 9.74
N LYS A 85 -9.16 10.31 10.75
CA LYS A 85 -10.18 11.37 10.60
C LYS A 85 -9.55 12.68 10.13
N VAL A 86 -8.44 13.07 10.73
CA VAL A 86 -7.69 14.26 10.30
C VAL A 86 -7.23 14.11 8.86
N ARG A 87 -6.66 12.95 8.49
CA ARG A 87 -6.18 12.73 7.11
C ARG A 87 -7.31 12.81 6.09
N LYS A 88 -8.47 12.20 6.35
CA LYS A 88 -9.65 12.31 5.49
C LYS A 88 -10.08 13.76 5.30
N SER A 89 -10.16 14.53 6.40
CA SER A 89 -10.53 15.95 6.34
C SER A 89 -9.57 16.81 5.50
N LEU A 90 -8.27 16.48 5.51
CA LEU A 90 -7.25 17.17 4.69
C LEU A 90 -7.36 16.82 3.20
N MET A 91 -7.71 15.56 2.89
CA MET A 91 -7.93 15.13 1.51
C MET A 91 -9.18 15.77 0.91
N GLU A 92 -10.24 15.95 1.70
CA GLU A 92 -11.49 16.60 1.29
C GLU A 92 -11.33 18.09 0.97
N GLY A 93 -10.24 18.74 1.40
CA GLY A 93 -9.95 20.14 1.04
C GLY A 93 -10.87 21.19 1.67
N LYS A 94 -11.69 20.81 2.66
CA LYS A 94 -12.70 21.68 3.31
C LYS A 94 -12.12 22.59 4.39
N THR A 95 -10.79 22.59 4.59
CA THR A 95 -10.14 23.28 5.72
C THR A 95 -8.95 24.11 5.26
N GLU A 96 -8.65 25.19 5.99
CA GLU A 96 -7.48 26.08 5.75
C GLU A 96 -6.14 25.32 5.75
N ASP A 97 -6.11 24.15 6.40
CA ASP A 97 -4.96 23.25 6.47
C ASP A 97 -4.69 22.47 5.17
N THR A 98 -5.48 22.68 4.11
CA THR A 98 -5.29 22.05 2.80
C THR A 98 -3.91 22.36 2.20
N LYS A 99 -3.28 23.47 2.61
CA LYS A 99 -1.88 23.78 2.29
C LYS A 99 -0.88 22.72 2.76
N TYR A 100 -1.23 21.90 3.76
CA TYR A 100 -0.44 20.77 4.24
C TYR A 100 -0.83 19.43 3.60
N ARG A 101 -1.62 19.43 2.51
CA ARG A 101 -2.00 18.20 1.80
C ARG A 101 -0.80 17.36 1.35
N CYS A 102 0.32 18.02 1.04
CA CYS A 102 1.59 17.41 0.62
C CYS A 102 2.64 17.33 1.75
N MET A 103 2.46 18.08 2.85
CA MET A 103 3.41 18.15 3.96
C MET A 103 2.95 17.28 5.12
N ALA A 104 3.88 16.43 5.58
CA ALA A 104 3.78 15.45 6.66
C ALA A 104 2.52 15.55 7.54
N CYS A 105 1.65 14.54 7.43
CA CYS A 105 0.45 14.30 8.24
C CYS A 105 0.64 14.64 9.73
N LEU A 106 1.85 14.45 10.28
CA LEU A 106 2.21 14.80 11.65
C LEU A 106 1.98 16.27 12.00
N ILE A 107 2.30 17.25 11.14
CA ILE A 107 2.18 18.69 11.50
C ILE A 107 0.71 19.08 11.65
N ALA A 108 -0.12 18.66 10.70
CA ALA A 108 -1.56 18.93 10.71
C ALA A 108 -2.29 18.16 11.82
N VAL A 109 -1.96 16.87 12.00
CA VAL A 109 -2.47 16.06 13.10
C VAL A 109 -2.06 16.64 14.44
N ARG A 110 -0.79 17.01 14.63
CA ARG A 110 -0.28 17.59 15.88
C ARG A 110 -0.93 18.93 16.20
N ARG A 111 -1.08 19.82 15.22
CA ARG A 111 -1.81 21.09 15.41
C ARG A 111 -3.25 20.84 15.87
N ARG A 112 -3.95 19.94 15.18
CA ARG A 112 -5.36 19.66 15.49
C ARG A 112 -5.53 18.99 16.85
N LEU A 113 -4.61 18.12 17.23
CA LEU A 113 -4.57 17.49 18.54
C LEU A 113 -4.30 18.48 19.67
N MET A 114 -3.35 19.41 19.47
CA MET A 114 -3.09 20.49 20.42
C MET A 114 -4.33 21.38 20.59
N SER A 115 -5.04 21.72 19.50
CA SER A 115 -6.30 22.47 19.57
C SER A 115 -7.44 21.70 20.23
N SER A 116 -7.37 20.36 20.25
CA SER A 116 -8.33 19.48 20.95
C SER A 116 -7.88 19.07 22.35
N GLY A 117 -6.80 19.64 22.88
CA GLY A 117 -6.32 19.40 24.26
C GLY A 117 -5.51 18.11 24.48
N PHE A 118 -5.13 17.41 23.42
CA PHE A 118 -4.37 16.15 23.51
C PHE A 118 -2.85 16.40 23.50
N SER A 119 -2.15 15.89 24.53
CA SER A 119 -0.68 15.90 24.60
C SER A 119 -0.09 14.67 23.90
N LEU A 120 0.62 14.88 22.79
CA LEU A 120 1.35 13.82 22.10
C LEU A 120 2.83 13.84 22.48
N ILE A 121 3.17 13.16 23.58
CA ILE A 121 4.57 12.84 23.90
C ILE A 121 4.98 11.49 23.27
N GLY A 122 4.03 10.67 22.80
CA GLY A 122 4.29 9.27 22.41
C GLY A 122 4.24 8.91 20.92
N VAL A 123 3.76 9.78 20.02
CA VAL A 123 3.53 9.39 18.61
C VAL A 123 4.65 9.90 17.70
N SER A 124 5.48 8.97 17.22
CA SER A 124 6.52 9.26 16.24
C SER A 124 5.94 9.46 14.83
N MET A 125 6.60 10.29 14.02
CA MET A 125 6.26 10.50 12.60
C MET A 125 6.18 9.20 11.81
N ARG A 126 7.05 8.22 12.12
CA ARG A 126 7.01 6.90 11.50
C ARG A 126 5.73 6.12 11.82
N GLN A 127 5.11 6.37 12.98
CA GLN A 127 3.87 5.71 13.36
C GLN A 127 2.66 6.33 12.65
N SER A 128 2.58 7.66 12.53
CA SER A 128 1.50 8.32 11.79
C SER A 128 1.54 8.01 10.29
N VAL A 129 2.72 8.07 9.67
CA VAL A 129 2.87 7.72 8.24
C VAL A 129 2.48 6.27 7.98
N ARG A 130 2.80 5.36 8.92
CA ARG A 130 2.38 3.96 8.82
C ARG A 130 0.86 3.81 8.90
N VAL A 131 0.21 4.42 9.88
CA VAL A 131 -1.27 4.36 10.03
C VAL A 131 -1.94 4.81 8.74
N VAL A 132 -1.54 5.98 8.22
CA VAL A 132 -2.08 6.55 6.99
C VAL A 132 -1.82 5.65 5.77
N GLY A 133 -0.63 5.04 5.69
CA GLY A 133 -0.29 4.09 4.65
C GLY A 133 -1.07 2.78 4.73
N THR A 134 -1.32 2.25 5.93
CA THR A 134 -2.09 1.01 6.14
C THR A 134 -3.53 1.16 5.65
N VAL A 135 -4.14 2.34 5.82
CA VAL A 135 -5.51 2.61 5.36
C VAL A 135 -5.58 3.18 3.94
N GLY A 136 -4.47 3.21 3.20
CA GLY A 136 -4.43 3.65 1.81
C GLY A 136 -4.74 5.15 1.61
N LEU A 137 -4.45 5.98 2.62
CA LEU A 137 -4.70 7.43 2.59
C LEU A 137 -3.41 8.24 2.31
N LEU A 138 -2.36 7.62 1.76
CA LEU A 138 -1.17 8.36 1.30
C LEU A 138 -1.46 9.03 -0.05
#